data_AF-M6AD48-F1
#
_entry.id   AF-M6AD48-F1
#
_cell.length_a   1.000
_cell.length_b   1.000
_cell.length_c   1.000
_cell.angle_alpha   90.00
_cell.angle_beta   90.00
_cell.angle_gamma   90.00
#
_symmetry.space_group_name_H-M   'P 1'
#
loop_
_entity.id
_entity.type
_entity.pdbx_description
1 polymer ?
#
loop_
_entity_poly.entity_id
_entity_poly.type
_entity_poly.pdbx_seq_one_letter_code
_entity_poly.pdbx_strand_id
1 'polypeptide(L)'
;MEQAVVGGPGFFALLFNFYGYYFPFILYTLVAPLALVDLVKREDVDSKIGSIWTGVILLVPVIGAGVYLVAGGSKVPAWLKNTLVYGGVGFLALIILVTSVAKF
;
A
#
# COMPACT_ATOMS: atom_id res chain seq x y z
N MET A 1 5.83 44.09 14.80
CA MET A 1 5.66 43.82 13.36
C MET A 1 5.65 42.32 13.20
N GLU A 2 4.47 41.76 12.94
CA GLU A 2 4.30 40.35 12.60
C GLU A 2 5.12 40.08 11.34
N GLN A 3 6.08 39.17 11.41
CA GLN A 3 6.81 38.76 10.22
C GLN A 3 5.81 38.00 9.34
N ALA A 4 5.33 38.64 8.28
CA ALA A 4 4.67 37.93 7.20
C ALA A 4 5.70 36.97 6.60
N VAL A 5 5.59 35.68 6.93
CA VAL A 5 6.35 34.62 6.26
C VAL A 5 5.80 34.52 4.84
N VAL A 6 6.33 35.35 3.94
CA VAL A 6 6.08 35.23 2.51
C VAL A 6 6.93 34.07 2.00
N GLY A 7 6.31 32.90 1.92
CA GLY A 7 6.92 31.69 1.37
C GLY A 7 6.20 30.45 1.86
N GLY A 8 5.11 30.06 1.19
CA GLY A 8 4.45 28.78 1.44
C GLY A 8 5.35 27.59 1.07
N PRO A 9 4.94 26.36 1.42
CA PRO A 9 5.68 25.16 1.05
C PRO A 9 5.93 25.10 -0.46
N GLY A 10 7.18 24.86 -0.85
CA GLY A 10 7.55 24.68 -2.25
C GLY A 10 6.86 23.45 -2.86
N PHE A 11 6.82 23.37 -4.19
CA PHE A 11 6.14 22.30 -4.93
C PHE A 11 6.50 20.89 -4.44
N PHE A 12 7.78 20.60 -4.21
CA PHE A 12 8.21 19.27 -3.74
C PHE A 12 7.75 19.00 -2.30
N ALA A 13 7.76 19.99 -1.42
CA ALA A 13 7.23 19.83 -0.07
C ALA A 13 5.74 19.48 -0.11
N LEU A 14 4.96 20.17 -0.96
CA LEU A 14 3.55 19.84 -1.18
C LEU A 14 3.36 18.43 -1.74
N LEU A 15 4.14 18.05 -2.75
CA LEU A 15 4.07 16.75 -3.40
C LEU A 15 4.36 15.60 -2.42
N PHE A 16 5.44 15.71 -1.66
CA PHE A 16 5.84 14.68 -0.69
C PHE A 16 4.93 14.63 0.53
N ASN A 17 4.35 15.76 0.97
CA ASN A 17 3.32 15.75 2.01
C ASN A 17 2.05 15.04 1.50
N PHE A 18 1.60 15.36 0.28
CA PHE A 18 0.45 14.71 -0.33
C PHE A 18 0.67 13.21 -0.47
N TYR A 19 1.75 12.78 -1.13
CA TYR A 19 2.02 11.36 -1.31
C TYR A 19 2.38 10.65 -0.01
N GLY A 20 3.09 11.29 0.92
CA GLY A 20 3.37 10.72 2.24
C GLY A 20 2.11 10.40 3.02
N TYR A 21 1.08 11.26 2.91
CA TYR A 21 -0.20 11.03 3.56
C TYR A 21 -1.10 10.05 2.78
N TYR A 22 -1.27 10.24 1.48
CA TYR A 22 -2.27 9.49 0.70
C TYR A 22 -1.78 8.15 0.16
N PHE A 23 -0.48 7.96 -0.05
CA PHE A 23 0.03 6.76 -0.69
C PHE A 23 -0.27 5.45 0.07
N PRO A 24 -0.26 5.39 1.42
CA PRO A 24 -0.75 4.21 2.15
C PRO A 24 -2.20 3.83 1.80
N PHE A 25 -3.07 4.82 1.60
CA PHE A 25 -4.46 4.61 1.22
C PHE A 25 -4.58 4.15 -0.24
N ILE A 26 -3.77 4.71 -1.13
CA ILE A 26 -3.69 4.26 -2.53
C ILE A 26 -3.25 2.80 -2.59
N LEU A 27 -2.24 2.41 -1.80
CA LEU A 27 -1.84 1.00 -1.73
C LEU A 27 -2.97 0.13 -1.20
N TYR A 28 -3.61 0.54 -0.11
CA TYR A 28 -4.78 -0.16 0.43
C TYR A 28 -5.84 -0.42 -0.65
N THR A 29 -6.25 0.60 -1.41
CA THR A 29 -7.29 0.47 -2.44
C THR A 29 -6.88 -0.37 -3.64
N LEU A 30 -5.58 -0.63 -3.83
CA LEU A 30 -5.07 -1.49 -4.89
C LEU A 30 -4.88 -2.94 -4.43
N VAL A 31 -4.17 -3.18 -3.32
CA VAL A 31 -3.82 -4.55 -2.92
C VAL A 31 -4.94 -5.28 -2.20
N ALA A 32 -5.71 -4.62 -1.32
CA ALA A 32 -6.73 -5.33 -0.54
C ALA A 32 -7.90 -5.83 -1.41
N PRO A 33 -8.49 -5.02 -2.32
CA PRO A 33 -9.53 -5.52 -3.23
C PRO A 33 -9.01 -6.59 -4.18
N LEU A 34 -7.79 -6.43 -4.70
CA LEU A 34 -7.17 -7.44 -5.57
C LEU A 34 -7.01 -8.78 -4.86
N ALA A 35 -6.54 -8.76 -3.60
CA ALA A 35 -6.40 -9.96 -2.78
C ALA A 35 -7.74 -10.65 -2.52
N LEU A 36 -8.78 -9.90 -2.13
CA LEU A 36 -10.12 -10.46 -1.90
C LEU A 36 -10.75 -11.01 -3.18
N VAL A 37 -10.62 -10.32 -4.31
CA VAL A 37 -11.15 -10.77 -5.61
C VAL A 37 -10.43 -12.03 -6.07
N ASP A 38 -9.11 -12.11 -5.91
CA ASP A 38 -8.36 -13.33 -6.19
C ASP A 38 -8.80 -14.47 -5.26
N LEU A 39 -8.92 -14.23 -3.95
CA LEU A 39 -9.32 -15.23 -2.98
C LEU A 39 -10.71 -15.83 -3.27
N VAL A 40 -11.69 -14.99 -3.62
CA VAL A 40 -13.05 -15.43 -3.96
C VAL A 40 -13.08 -16.29 -5.23
N LYS A 41 -12.14 -16.08 -6.16
CA LYS A 41 -12.07 -16.83 -7.42
C LYS A 41 -11.27 -18.12 -7.31
N ARG A 42 -10.66 -18.41 -6.16
CA ARG A 42 -9.86 -19.61 -5.98
C ARG A 42 -10.71 -20.81 -5.62
N GLU A 43 -10.69 -21.80 -6.51
CA GLU A 43 -11.35 -23.09 -6.31
C GLU A 43 -10.49 -24.06 -5.46
N ASP A 44 -9.20 -23.76 -5.30
CA ASP A 44 -8.24 -24.57 -4.56
C ASP A 44 -8.18 -24.25 -3.05
N VAL A 45 -9.07 -23.38 -2.55
CA VAL A 45 -9.10 -22.91 -1.17
C VAL A 45 -10.42 -23.32 -0.50
N ASP A 46 -10.33 -24.00 0.63
CA ASP A 46 -11.52 -24.32 1.43
C ASP A 46 -12.07 -23.10 2.20
N SER A 47 -13.28 -23.24 2.75
CA SER A 47 -13.94 -22.16 3.47
C SER A 47 -13.19 -21.71 4.74
N LYS A 48 -12.45 -22.61 5.40
CA LYS A 48 -11.72 -22.30 6.63
C LYS A 48 -10.51 -21.43 6.33
N ILE A 49 -9.68 -21.83 5.38
CA ILE A 49 -8.51 -21.08 4.92
C ILE A 49 -8.96 -19.76 4.28
N GLY A 50 -10.03 -19.77 3.48
CA GLY A 50 -10.62 -18.56 2.91
C GLY A 50 -11.06 -17.56 3.97
N SER A 51 -11.69 -18.04 5.06
CA SER A 51 -12.12 -17.18 6.18
C SER A 51 -10.93 -16.58 6.93
N ILE A 52 -9.85 -17.36 7.13
CA ILE A 52 -8.62 -16.86 7.77
C ILE A 52 -7.99 -15.75 6.93
N TRP A 53 -7.81 -15.95 5.63
CA TRP A 53 -7.25 -14.93 4.75
C TRP A 53 -8.12 -13.69 4.67
N THR A 54 -9.44 -13.86 4.61
CA THR A 54 -10.38 -12.74 4.67
C THR A 54 -10.20 -11.93 5.95
N GLY A 55 -10.11 -12.61 7.11
CA GLY A 55 -9.84 -11.95 8.39
C GLY A 55 -8.51 -11.20 8.42
N VAL A 56 -7.43 -11.83 7.94
CA VAL A 56 -6.09 -11.21 7.86
C VAL A 56 -6.11 -9.95 6.98
N ILE A 57 -6.76 -10.01 5.83
CA ILE A 57 -6.90 -8.87 4.91
C ILE A 57 -7.75 -7.76 5.53
N LEU A 58 -8.82 -8.07 6.26
CA LEU A 58 -9.65 -7.03 6.89
C LEU A 58 -8.96 -6.37 8.09
N LEU A 59 -8.21 -7.13 8.89
CA LEU A 59 -7.54 -6.61 10.08
C LEU A 59 -6.33 -5.75 9.76
N VAL A 60 -5.56 -6.12 8.73
CA VAL A 60 -4.36 -5.37 8.34
C VAL A 60 -4.31 -5.24 6.82
N PRO A 61 -5.10 -4.35 6.20
CA PRO A 61 -5.35 -4.40 4.76
C PRO A 61 -4.14 -4.36 3.84
N VAL A 62 -3.16 -3.49 4.10
CA VAL A 62 -1.96 -3.40 3.25
C VAL A 62 -1.05 -4.62 3.47
N ILE A 63 -0.74 -4.93 4.73
CA ILE A 63 0.21 -6.00 5.07
C ILE A 63 -0.40 -7.38 4.81
N GLY A 64 -1.61 -7.62 5.31
CA GLY A 64 -2.35 -8.87 5.14
C GLY A 64 -2.62 -9.21 3.67
N ALA A 65 -3.06 -8.23 2.87
CA ALA A 65 -3.21 -8.43 1.43
C ALA A 65 -1.87 -8.65 0.73
N GLY A 66 -0.83 -7.90 1.10
CA GLY A 66 0.52 -8.10 0.54
C GLY A 66 1.04 -9.51 0.82
N VAL A 67 0.94 -9.99 2.07
CA VAL A 67 1.34 -11.35 2.46
C VAL A 67 0.51 -12.39 1.71
N TYR A 68 -0.81 -12.20 1.61
CA TYR A 68 -1.68 -13.09 0.84
C TYR A 68 -1.24 -13.19 -0.64
N LEU A 69 -1.01 -12.06 -1.30
CA LEU A 69 -0.66 -12.02 -2.72
C LEU A 69 0.67 -12.73 -2.99
N VAL A 70 1.66 -12.54 -2.12
CA VAL A 70 3.01 -13.07 -2.32
C VAL A 70 3.13 -14.53 -1.85
N ALA A 71 2.59 -14.86 -0.68
CA ALA A 71 2.81 -16.14 0.00
C ALA A 71 1.54 -16.98 0.21
N GLY A 72 0.34 -16.42 0.01
CA GLY A 72 -0.94 -17.09 0.24
C GLY A 72 -1.39 -18.01 -0.91
N GLY A 73 -0.55 -18.24 -1.92
CA GLY A 73 -0.90 -19.06 -3.09
C GLY A 73 -1.75 -18.35 -4.15
N SER A 74 -1.77 -17.01 -4.13
CA SER A 74 -2.51 -16.19 -5.09
C SER A 74 -2.19 -16.52 -6.54
N LYS A 75 -3.24 -16.55 -7.38
CA LYS A 75 -3.16 -16.83 -8.83
C LYS A 75 -3.03 -15.56 -9.68
N VAL A 76 -2.98 -14.39 -9.04
CA VAL A 76 -2.66 -13.11 -9.70
C VAL A 76 -1.30 -13.23 -10.41
N PRO A 77 -1.17 -12.74 -11.67
CA PRO A 77 0.09 -12.76 -12.41
C PRO A 77 1.24 -12.17 -11.59
N ALA A 78 2.38 -12.88 -11.57
CA ALA A 78 3.53 -12.53 -10.73
C ALA A 78 4.00 -11.07 -10.94
N TRP A 79 4.02 -10.59 -12.18
CA TRP A 79 4.40 -9.20 -12.48
C TRP A 79 3.50 -8.19 -11.77
N LEU A 80 2.19 -8.43 -11.71
CA LEU A 80 1.22 -7.50 -11.14
C LEU A 80 1.33 -7.49 -9.61
N LYS A 81 1.30 -8.67 -8.98
CA LYS A 81 1.43 -8.76 -7.52
C LYS A 81 2.77 -8.25 -7.02
N ASN A 82 3.87 -8.55 -7.72
CA ASN A 82 5.20 -8.09 -7.32
C ASN A 82 5.35 -6.58 -7.48
N THR A 83 4.83 -6.01 -8.57
CA THR A 83 4.86 -4.55 -8.78
C THR A 83 4.03 -3.82 -7.73
N LEU A 84 2.82 -4.30 -7.43
CA LEU A 84 1.96 -3.67 -6.43
C LEU A 84 2.52 -3.79 -5.00
N VAL A 85 2.98 -4.99 -4.62
CA VAL A 85 3.46 -5.25 -3.25
C VAL A 85 4.86 -4.68 -3.06
N TYR A 86 5.85 -5.13 -3.81
CA TYR A 86 7.24 -4.71 -3.62
C TYR A 86 7.49 -3.30 -4.15
N GLY A 87 6.91 -2.95 -5.31
CA GLY A 87 6.99 -1.58 -5.83
C GLY A 87 6.29 -0.59 -4.92
N GLY A 88 5.11 -0.95 -4.38
CA GLY A 88 4.40 -0.14 -3.39
C GLY A 88 5.20 0.07 -2.11
N VAL A 89 5.71 -1.01 -1.50
CA VAL A 89 6.56 -0.91 -0.30
C VAL A 89 7.85 -0.13 -0.57
N GLY A 90 8.48 -0.35 -1.73
CA GLY A 90 9.68 0.38 -2.14
C GLY A 90 9.42 1.88 -2.31
N PHE A 91 8.28 2.26 -2.89
CA PHE A 91 7.91 3.66 -3.05
C PHE A 91 7.54 4.33 -1.72
N LEU A 92 6.84 3.61 -0.82
CA LEU A 92 6.63 4.09 0.56
C LEU A 92 7.95 4.35 1.27
N ALA A 93 8.89 3.40 1.21
CA ALA A 93 10.20 3.54 1.83
C ALA A 93 10.97 4.74 1.24
N LEU A 94 10.89 4.95 -0.07
CA LEU A 94 11.49 6.10 -0.74
C LEU A 94 10.87 7.42 -0.27
N ILE A 95 9.54 7.51 -0.18
CA ILE A 95 8.86 8.70 0.33
C ILE A 95 9.35 9.02 1.74
N ILE A 96 9.33 8.02 2.64
CA ILE A 96 9.76 8.17 4.03
C ILE A 96 11.22 8.61 4.10
N LEU A 97 12.11 8.01 3.30
CA LEU A 97 13.53 8.36 3.27
C LEU A 97 13.72 9.81 2.83
N VAL A 98 13.07 10.22 1.73
CA VAL A 98 13.20 11.57 1.20
C VAL A 98 12.64 12.60 2.16
N THR A 99 11.45 12.38 2.72
CA THR A 99 10.86 13.31 3.70
C THR A 99 11.71 13.41 4.96
N SER A 100 12.27 12.31 5.44
CA SER A 100 13.13 12.29 6.63
C SER A 100 14.46 13.04 6.42
N VAL A 101 15.07 12.91 5.23
CA VAL A 101 16.34 13.56 4.90
C VAL A 101 16.14 15.04 4.56
N ALA A 102 15.13 15.34 3.73
CA ALA A 102 14.85 16.69 3.27
C ALA A 102 14.17 17.57 4.34
N LYS A 103 13.66 16.96 5.43
CA LYS A 103 12.95 17.64 6.52
C LYS A 103 11.79 18.51 6.02
N PHE A 104 11.01 17.94 5.09
CA PHE A 104 9.74 18.53 4.65
C PHE A 104 8.69 18.50 5.75
#